data_AF-A0A453SRL5-F1
#
_entry.id   AF-A0A453SRL5-F1
#
_cell.length_a   1.000
_cell.length_b   1.000
_cell.length_c   1.000
_cell.angle_alpha   90.00
_cell.angle_beta   90.00
_cell.angle_gamma   90.00
#
_symmetry.space_group_name_H-M   'P 1'
#
loop_
_entity.id
_entity.type
_entity.pdbx_description
1 polymer ?
#
loop_
_entity_poly.entity_id
_entity_poly.type
_entity_poly.pdbx_seq_one_letter_code
_entity_poly.pdbx_strand_id
1 'polypeptide(L)'
;MHLLLDIALLLFLYMSACSAATTETILAGQALTVNDKLVSRNGRYALGFFETSSKSSGNTNNWYLGIWFNTIPKFTYLVILNRSTKSIIWSTQANIKRNSTTAMLLSSGNLVLTDSSNTTEILWQSFDHPTDTFFPDAKLGWDKLTGLNRHIVSWKNSIDPATGGYRYELDHSGVNQLFVGPLSSSAPYWYSGPWNGKYFDLVPEMARDIIWRSKFVDMGHEKYYTYSLVQAKRITRHVIDVSGQVRVFVWSERSQDWQKVFAQPRSPCDVYSVCGPYTICNDNVALNCNCMKGFTITSPKDWELEDRTGGCSRKTLLDCISNKSTTHTTDNFYPVPCVGLPRNAAKVEVAKSLNECAQFCLNNCSCTAYSFSNGGCSIWHNELLNIRQLQCDGSTNSNGETLYLRLSAKDIQSLENNRKRIVIGVATGIGICALGLFALILLVMIWRNNRKSSGRILNDALGCNGIIAFRHTDLHRATKNFTEKLGRGSFGSVFKGLINDSVSIAVKRLDGAYQGEKQFRAEVSSIGAVQHINLVKLVGFCCEGSRRLLVYEYMPNLSLDVHLFQNNSTMLNRTARYQIALGVARGLAYLHESCRDCIIHCDIKPENILLDASFLPKIADFGM
;
A
#
# COMPACT_ATOMS: atom_id res chain seq x y z
N MET A 1 31.74 8.16 50.39
CA MET A 1 31.67 9.43 49.64
C MET A 1 31.01 9.26 48.27
N HIS A 2 31.35 8.23 47.49
CA HIS A 2 30.71 7.96 46.18
C HIS A 2 29.20 7.66 46.26
N LEU A 3 28.76 6.88 47.25
CA LEU A 3 27.33 6.54 47.41
C LEU A 3 26.44 7.77 47.70
N LEU A 4 26.98 8.78 48.39
CA LEU A 4 26.28 10.04 48.67
C LEU A 4 26.21 10.95 47.45
N LEU A 5 27.23 10.90 46.58
CA LEU A 5 27.25 11.64 45.32
C LEU A 5 26.23 11.06 44.32
N ASP A 6 26.10 9.74 44.25
CA ASP A 6 25.16 9.06 43.36
C ASP A 6 23.71 9.26 43.79
N ILE A 7 23.43 9.25 45.11
CA ILE A 7 22.11 9.57 45.64
C ILE A 7 21.77 11.05 45.43
N ALA A 8 22.74 11.95 45.57
CA ALA A 8 22.56 13.37 45.28
C ALA A 8 22.33 13.62 43.77
N LEU A 9 23.01 12.88 42.87
CA LEU A 9 22.77 12.95 41.43
C LEU A 9 21.42 12.37 41.04
N LEU A 10 20.99 11.27 41.66
CA LEU A 10 19.65 10.70 41.47
C LEU A 10 18.55 11.63 41.97
N LEU A 11 18.76 12.30 43.11
CA LEU A 11 17.84 13.33 43.62
C LEU A 11 17.88 14.61 42.77
N PHE A 12 19.02 15.00 42.20
CA PHE A 12 19.12 16.11 41.24
C PHE A 12 18.47 15.76 39.89
N LEU A 13 18.55 14.51 39.44
CA LEU A 13 17.85 14.03 38.25
C LEU A 13 16.34 13.88 38.49
N TYR A 14 15.92 13.54 39.73
CA TYR A 14 14.52 13.56 40.14
C TYR A 14 13.95 14.98 40.33
N MET A 15 14.77 15.93 40.77
CA MET A 15 14.42 17.34 40.94
C MET A 15 14.57 18.18 39.65
N SER A 16 15.31 17.68 38.66
CA SER A 16 15.42 18.27 37.31
C SER A 16 14.26 17.86 36.38
N ALA A 17 13.44 16.89 36.79
CA ALA A 17 12.07 16.76 36.29
C ALA A 17 11.14 17.77 37.01
N CYS A 18 11.54 19.04 37.05
CA CYS A 18 10.61 20.12 37.29
C CYS A 18 9.67 20.10 36.08
N SER A 19 8.56 19.37 36.24
CA SER A 19 7.44 19.42 35.32
C SER A 19 7.06 20.89 35.27
N ALA A 20 7.41 21.57 34.18
CA ALA A 20 6.84 22.88 33.89
C ALA A 20 5.34 22.71 34.12
N ALA A 21 4.76 23.47 35.05
CA ALA A 21 3.37 23.35 35.40
C ALA A 21 2.56 23.59 34.12
N THR A 22 2.16 22.51 33.43
CA THR A 22 1.43 22.62 32.18
C THR A 22 0.03 23.04 32.57
N THR A 23 -0.27 24.31 32.35
CA THR A 23 -1.58 24.86 32.65
C THR A 23 -2.58 24.35 31.61
N GLU A 24 -3.85 24.23 32.03
CA GLU A 24 -4.98 23.93 31.14
C GLU A 24 -5.70 25.22 30.69
N THR A 25 -5.34 26.35 31.30
CA THR A 25 -5.93 27.68 31.10
C THR A 25 -4.89 28.74 30.73
N ILE A 26 -5.32 29.70 29.92
CA ILE A 26 -4.64 30.97 29.65
C ILE A 26 -5.56 32.09 30.16
N LEU A 27 -5.08 32.85 31.14
CA LEU A 27 -5.80 33.99 31.70
C LEU A 27 -5.54 35.27 30.88
N ALA A 28 -6.41 36.26 31.01
CA ALA A 28 -6.18 37.58 30.43
C ALA A 28 -4.81 38.14 30.86
N GLY A 29 -4.02 38.60 29.89
CA GLY A 29 -2.66 39.10 30.10
C GLY A 29 -1.55 38.03 30.03
N GLN A 30 -1.90 36.74 30.01
CA GLN A 30 -0.95 35.66 29.73
C GLN A 30 -0.85 35.40 28.23
N ALA A 31 0.32 34.94 27.77
CA ALA A 31 0.57 34.58 26.39
C ALA A 31 1.17 33.18 26.31
N LEU A 32 0.82 32.44 25.26
CA LEU A 32 1.46 31.19 24.88
C LEU A 32 2.51 31.51 23.81
N THR A 33 3.76 31.11 24.03
CA THR A 33 4.85 31.26 23.06
C THR A 33 5.20 29.93 22.40
N VAL A 34 6.12 29.95 21.43
CA VAL A 34 6.45 28.79 20.58
C VAL A 34 6.90 27.56 21.39
N ASN A 35 7.56 27.77 22.53
CA ASN A 35 8.06 26.68 23.37
C ASN A 35 7.05 26.22 24.45
N ASP A 36 5.93 26.92 24.56
CA ASP A 36 4.92 26.62 25.57
C ASP A 36 3.87 25.66 24.99
N LYS A 37 3.27 24.86 25.88
CA LYS A 37 2.09 24.07 25.54
C LYS A 37 1.06 24.10 26.66
N LEU A 38 -0.21 24.16 26.27
CA LEU A 38 -1.35 23.97 27.14
C LEU A 38 -1.73 22.49 27.13
N VAL A 39 -2.01 21.88 28.27
CA VAL A 39 -2.38 20.45 28.33
C VAL A 39 -3.74 20.31 28.99
N SER A 40 -4.65 19.56 28.37
CA SER A 40 -5.98 19.30 28.94
C SER A 40 -5.86 18.55 30.27
N ARG A 41 -6.79 18.75 31.21
CA ARG A 41 -6.81 18.13 32.55
C ARG A 41 -6.47 16.63 32.63
N ASN A 42 -6.97 15.85 31.68
CA ASN A 42 -6.77 14.40 31.61
C ASN A 42 -5.45 13.99 30.92
N GLY A 43 -4.60 14.95 30.56
CA GLY A 43 -3.33 14.75 29.86
C GLY A 43 -3.46 14.33 28.40
N ARG A 44 -4.68 14.24 27.84
CA ARG A 44 -4.94 13.61 26.54
C ARG A 44 -4.62 14.51 25.36
N TYR A 45 -4.93 15.80 25.47
CA TYR A 45 -4.75 16.78 24.41
C TYR A 45 -3.74 17.83 24.83
N ALA A 46 -2.99 18.34 23.86
CA ALA A 46 -2.12 19.49 24.03
C ALA A 46 -2.36 20.50 22.92
N LEU A 47 -2.25 21.79 23.26
CA LEU A 47 -2.30 22.93 22.34
C LEU A 47 -0.96 23.65 22.36
N GLY A 48 -0.44 24.03 21.19
CA GLY A 48 0.79 24.81 21.08
C GLY A 48 1.22 25.04 19.64
N PHE A 49 2.43 25.59 19.45
CA PHE A 49 2.94 25.91 18.12
C PHE A 49 3.74 24.76 17.51
N PHE A 50 3.65 24.61 16.18
CA PHE A 50 4.42 23.63 15.43
C PHE A 50 4.79 24.16 14.05
N GLU A 51 5.79 23.53 13.44
CA GLU A 51 6.34 23.88 12.13
C GLU A 51 6.15 22.72 11.15
N THR A 52 5.81 23.02 9.90
CA THR A 52 5.79 22.02 8.82
C THR A 52 6.87 22.36 7.80
N SER A 53 7.79 21.43 7.53
CA SER A 53 8.86 21.64 6.55
C SER A 53 8.43 21.18 5.16
N SER A 54 8.26 22.11 4.22
CA SER A 54 8.21 21.79 2.80
C SER A 54 9.63 21.79 2.25
N LYS A 55 10.16 20.62 1.88
CA LYS A 55 11.46 20.54 1.19
C LYS A 55 11.42 21.11 -0.24
N SER A 56 10.22 21.42 -0.78
CA SER A 56 10.01 21.69 -2.21
C SER A 56 9.82 23.18 -2.56
N SER A 57 9.63 24.06 -1.57
CA SER A 57 9.56 25.51 -1.71
C SER A 57 10.67 26.13 -0.86
N GLY A 58 11.61 26.87 -1.47
CA GLY A 58 12.82 27.33 -0.78
C GLY A 58 12.55 27.92 0.61
N ASN A 59 13.23 27.37 1.64
CA ASN A 59 13.47 27.90 2.99
C ASN A 59 12.32 28.62 3.73
N THR A 60 11.05 28.38 3.40
CA THR A 60 9.93 28.99 4.12
C THR A 60 9.29 27.97 5.04
N ASN A 61 9.72 27.98 6.29
CA ASN A 61 9.07 27.25 7.34
C ASN A 61 7.83 28.02 7.82
N ASN A 62 6.65 27.41 7.70
CA ASN A 62 5.40 27.97 8.21
C ASN A 62 5.14 27.47 9.63
N TRP A 63 4.74 28.39 10.51
CA TRP A 63 4.37 28.11 11.90
C TRP A 63 2.86 28.12 12.06
N TYR A 64 2.35 27.20 12.85
CA TYR A 64 0.93 27.02 13.09
C TYR A 64 0.64 26.78 14.58
N LEU A 65 -0.54 27.18 15.04
CA LEU A 65 -1.07 26.86 16.38
C LEU A 65 -2.08 25.72 16.27
N GLY A 66 -1.85 24.60 16.97
CA GLY A 66 -2.67 23.40 16.83
C GLY A 66 -2.92 22.59 18.09
N ILE A 67 -3.93 21.70 18.03
CA ILE A 67 -4.30 20.75 19.09
C ILE A 67 -3.97 19.33 18.63
N TRP A 68 -3.19 18.59 19.43
CA TRP A 68 -2.80 17.20 19.15
C TRP A 68 -3.05 16.26 20.33
N PHE A 69 -3.00 14.95 20.07
CA PHE A 69 -2.98 13.93 21.12
C PHE A 69 -1.61 13.96 21.83
N ASN A 70 -1.58 14.34 23.10
CA ASN A 70 -0.35 14.55 23.87
C ASN A 70 0.39 13.23 24.18
N THR A 71 -0.30 12.09 24.16
CA THR A 71 0.26 10.76 24.43
C THR A 71 0.68 9.99 23.18
N ILE A 72 0.39 10.50 21.97
CA ILE A 72 0.74 9.85 20.71
C ILE A 72 1.93 10.60 20.08
N PRO A 73 3.06 9.92 19.78
CA PRO A 73 4.25 10.57 19.23
C PRO A 73 4.07 11.06 17.77
N LYS A 74 2.95 10.72 17.12
CA LYS A 74 2.55 11.23 15.79
C LYS A 74 1.55 12.39 15.95
N PHE A 75 1.99 13.59 15.58
CA PHE A 75 1.20 14.83 15.68
C PHE A 75 -0.09 14.78 14.84
N THR A 76 -1.16 15.37 15.36
CA THR A 76 -2.44 15.62 14.67
C THR A 76 -2.79 17.06 14.97
N TYR A 77 -3.23 17.85 13.99
CA TYR A 77 -3.04 19.30 14.07
C TYR A 77 -4.33 20.11 13.88
N LEU A 78 -4.37 21.29 14.48
CA LEU A 78 -5.33 22.38 14.23
C LEU A 78 -4.48 23.62 13.79
N VAL A 79 -5.01 24.63 13.09
CA VAL A 79 -4.20 25.72 12.49
C VAL A 79 -4.89 27.10 12.54
N ILE A 80 -4.11 28.20 12.72
CA ILE A 80 -3.87 29.37 11.80
C ILE A 80 -2.69 30.23 12.33
N LEU A 81 -1.69 30.63 11.50
CA LEU A 81 -0.91 31.91 11.52
C LEU A 81 -0.03 32.10 10.23
N ASN A 82 0.40 33.35 9.95
CA ASN A 82 1.47 33.77 9.00
C ASN A 82 2.20 35.05 9.53
N ARG A 83 3.53 35.14 9.42
CA ARG A 83 4.42 36.11 10.07
C ARG A 83 5.03 37.11 9.08
N SER A 84 4.57 38.37 9.04
CA SER A 84 5.43 39.49 8.57
C SER A 84 5.08 40.92 9.02
N THR A 85 3.91 41.20 9.60
CA THR A 85 3.40 42.60 9.65
C THR A 85 3.15 43.22 11.03
N LYS A 86 3.42 42.53 12.15
CA LYS A 86 2.86 42.90 13.48
C LYS A 86 1.33 43.07 13.48
N SER A 87 0.63 42.50 12.49
CA SER A 87 -0.82 42.50 12.42
C SER A 87 -1.40 41.27 13.11
N ILE A 88 -2.64 41.39 13.61
CA ILE A 88 -3.43 40.23 14.04
C ILE A 88 -3.69 39.37 12.80
N ILE A 89 -3.32 38.09 12.86
CA ILE A 89 -3.45 37.17 11.71
C ILE A 89 -4.72 36.32 11.83
N TRP A 90 -5.19 36.10 13.05
CA TRP A 90 -6.46 35.47 13.35
C TRP A 90 -6.96 35.94 14.71
N SER A 91 -8.28 36.00 14.87
CA SER A 91 -8.95 36.18 16.14
C SER A 91 -10.27 35.39 16.12
N THR A 92 -10.84 35.12 17.29
CA THR A 92 -12.14 34.44 17.41
C THR A 92 -13.28 35.23 16.77
N GLN A 93 -13.09 36.53 16.50
CA GLN A 93 -14.11 37.49 16.04
C GLN A 93 -15.35 37.54 16.94
N ALA A 94 -15.28 36.97 18.14
CA ALA A 94 -16.37 36.97 19.10
C ALA A 94 -16.58 38.41 19.62
N ASN A 95 -17.83 38.90 19.54
CA ASN A 95 -18.20 40.23 20.03
C ASN A 95 -18.30 40.24 21.56
N ILE A 96 -17.16 40.25 22.23
CA ILE A 96 -17.05 40.14 23.68
C ILE A 96 -16.93 41.55 24.26
N LYS A 97 -17.94 41.97 25.02
CA LYS A 97 -17.96 43.27 25.72
C LYS A 97 -17.40 43.21 27.15
N ARG A 98 -16.89 42.06 27.58
CA ARG A 98 -16.46 41.80 28.97
C ARG A 98 -14.93 41.83 29.09
N ASN A 99 -14.45 42.27 30.25
CA ASN A 99 -13.01 42.50 30.50
C ASN A 99 -12.27 41.27 31.07
N SER A 100 -12.99 40.23 31.51
CA SER A 100 -12.43 39.03 32.14
C SER A 100 -12.76 37.77 31.34
N THR A 101 -11.87 37.37 30.45
CA THR A 101 -12.01 36.14 29.67
C THR A 101 -10.88 35.17 29.96
N THR A 102 -11.21 33.88 29.97
CA THR A 102 -10.27 32.78 30.15
C THR A 102 -10.36 31.83 28.97
N ALA A 103 -9.23 31.49 28.35
CA ALA A 103 -9.15 30.41 27.37
C ALA A 103 -8.78 29.10 28.08
N MET A 104 -9.47 28.00 27.78
CA MET A 104 -9.29 26.72 28.46
C MET A 104 -9.36 25.55 27.49
N LEU A 105 -8.40 24.62 27.57
CA LEU A 105 -8.44 23.37 26.82
C LEU A 105 -9.13 22.28 27.63
N LEU A 106 -10.35 21.94 27.25
CA LEU A 106 -11.16 20.93 27.95
C LEU A 106 -10.60 19.51 27.77
N SER A 107 -11.02 18.60 28.65
CA SER A 107 -10.67 17.18 28.58
C SER A 107 -11.17 16.48 27.30
N SER A 108 -12.13 17.08 26.58
CA SER A 108 -12.60 16.63 25.27
C SER A 108 -11.68 17.07 24.11
N GLY A 109 -10.74 17.97 24.35
CA GLY A 109 -9.93 18.62 23.31
C GLY A 109 -10.57 19.89 22.73
N ASN A 110 -11.77 20.27 23.20
CA ASN A 110 -12.41 21.52 22.84
C ASN A 110 -11.68 22.69 23.52
N LEU A 111 -11.18 23.64 22.73
CA LEU A 111 -10.61 24.89 23.24
C LEU A 111 -11.74 25.90 23.34
N VAL A 112 -12.05 26.34 24.55
CA VAL A 112 -13.15 27.26 24.82
C VAL A 112 -12.64 28.59 25.34
N LEU A 113 -13.38 29.65 25.02
CA LEU A 113 -13.25 30.96 25.62
C LEU A 113 -14.48 31.20 26.49
N THR A 114 -14.28 31.40 27.79
CA THR A 114 -15.35 31.62 28.76
C THR A 114 -15.14 32.92 29.52
N ASP A 115 -16.19 33.40 30.18
CA ASP A 115 -16.03 34.45 31.19
C ASP A 115 -15.35 33.85 32.44
N SER A 116 -14.40 34.58 33.02
CA SER A 116 -13.77 34.20 34.28
C SER A 116 -14.76 34.16 35.47
N SER A 117 -15.86 34.92 35.38
CA SER A 117 -16.92 34.98 36.41
C SER A 117 -18.04 33.94 36.21
N ASN A 118 -18.26 33.48 34.98
CA ASN A 118 -19.24 32.45 34.65
C ASN A 118 -18.67 31.47 33.61
N THR A 119 -18.06 30.39 34.10
CA THR A 119 -17.44 29.35 33.26
C THR A 119 -18.44 28.50 32.49
N THR A 120 -19.75 28.65 32.75
CA THR A 120 -20.81 27.93 32.02
C THR A 120 -21.18 28.61 30.70
N GLU A 121 -20.91 29.90 30.56
CA GLU A 121 -21.16 30.66 29.33
C GLU A 121 -19.96 30.54 28.38
N ILE A 122 -20.13 29.77 27.31
CA ILE A 122 -19.13 29.61 26.26
C ILE A 122 -19.29 30.75 25.25
N LEU A 123 -18.28 31.63 25.18
CA LEU A 123 -18.25 32.79 24.28
C LEU A 123 -17.73 32.41 22.88
N TRP A 124 -16.85 31.41 22.82
CA TRP A 124 -16.31 30.83 21.60
C TRP A 124 -15.78 29.42 21.89
N GLN A 125 -15.83 28.52 20.90
CA GLN A 125 -15.27 27.17 21.02
C GLN A 125 -14.67 26.65 19.71
N SER A 126 -13.60 25.87 19.79
CA SER A 126 -12.95 25.30 18.60
C SER A 126 -13.80 24.23 17.91
N PHE A 127 -14.69 23.54 18.63
CA PHE A 127 -15.59 22.55 18.04
C PHE A 127 -16.61 23.13 17.04
N ASP A 128 -16.82 24.45 17.05
CA ASP A 128 -17.63 25.16 16.06
C ASP A 128 -16.85 25.49 14.77
N HIS A 129 -15.52 25.31 14.79
CA HIS A 129 -14.61 25.59 13.69
C HIS A 129 -13.66 24.41 13.43
N PRO A 130 -14.18 23.22 13.07
CA PRO A 130 -13.35 22.06 12.86
C PRO A 130 -12.50 22.18 11.58
N THR A 131 -11.39 21.44 11.53
CA THR A 131 -10.47 21.39 10.37
C THR A 131 -10.77 20.17 9.49
N ASP A 132 -9.83 19.23 9.35
CA ASP A 132 -10.00 17.95 8.66
C ASP A 132 -10.55 16.86 9.58
N THR A 133 -10.53 17.09 10.89
CA THR A 133 -10.77 16.09 11.91
C THR A 133 -12.08 16.33 12.65
N PHE A 134 -12.91 15.30 12.74
CA PHE A 134 -14.13 15.31 13.53
C PHE A 134 -13.88 14.67 14.90
N PHE A 135 -14.00 15.47 15.96
CA PHE A 135 -13.70 15.04 17.33
C PHE A 135 -14.90 14.35 18.00
N PRO A 136 -14.66 13.45 18.98
CA PRO A 136 -15.74 12.93 19.82
C PRO A 136 -16.49 14.06 20.52
N ASP A 137 -17.80 13.91 20.63
CA ASP A 137 -18.75 14.87 21.24
C ASP A 137 -18.87 16.21 20.51
N ALA A 138 -18.11 16.43 19.42
CA ALA A 138 -18.32 17.55 18.52
C ALA A 138 -19.58 17.35 17.67
N LYS A 139 -20.13 18.44 17.15
CA LYS A 139 -21.31 18.43 16.27
C LYS A 139 -20.87 18.65 14.83
N LEU A 140 -21.31 17.79 13.91
CA LEU A 140 -21.18 17.98 12.46
C LEU A 140 -22.57 18.27 11.89
N GLY A 141 -22.80 19.49 11.41
CA GLY A 141 -24.12 19.97 10.97
C GLY A 141 -24.43 21.38 11.46
N TRP A 142 -25.72 21.73 11.45
CA TRP A 142 -26.20 23.10 11.62
C TRP A 142 -26.70 23.42 13.01
N ASP A 143 -26.33 24.63 13.43
CA ASP A 143 -27.12 25.42 14.34
C ASP A 143 -28.04 26.32 13.52
N LYS A 144 -29.36 26.04 13.54
CA LYS A 144 -30.36 26.75 12.74
C LYS A 144 -30.65 28.14 13.31
N LEU A 145 -30.28 28.41 14.58
CA LEU A 145 -30.46 29.71 15.22
C LEU A 145 -29.37 30.69 14.81
N THR A 146 -28.12 30.24 14.80
CA THR A 146 -26.96 31.08 14.44
C THR A 146 -26.66 31.05 12.94
N GLY A 147 -27.20 30.08 12.21
CA GLY A 147 -26.86 29.80 10.81
C GLY A 147 -25.49 29.13 10.65
N LEU A 148 -24.82 28.76 11.75
CA LEU A 148 -23.51 28.12 11.70
C LEU A 148 -23.62 26.70 11.17
N ASN A 149 -22.81 26.40 10.15
CA ASN A 149 -22.69 25.08 9.55
C ASN A 149 -21.32 24.47 9.81
N ARG A 150 -21.27 23.47 10.68
CA ARG A 150 -20.05 22.74 11.04
C ARG A 150 -19.83 21.62 10.03
N HIS A 151 -18.78 21.76 9.23
CA HIS A 151 -18.31 20.78 8.27
C HIS A 151 -16.79 20.65 8.37
N ILE A 152 -16.24 19.50 8.00
CA ILE A 152 -14.79 19.30 7.98
C ILE A 152 -14.27 19.42 6.55
N VAL A 153 -13.05 19.94 6.40
CA VAL A 153 -12.39 20.19 5.12
C VAL A 153 -11.01 19.56 5.13
N SER A 154 -10.66 18.84 4.06
CA SER A 154 -9.36 18.17 3.98
C SER A 154 -8.23 19.18 4.01
N TRP A 155 -7.04 18.72 4.40
CA TRP A 155 -5.83 19.49 4.15
C TRP A 155 -5.52 19.54 2.66
N LYS A 156 -4.67 20.49 2.29
CA LYS A 156 -4.16 20.64 0.94
C LYS A 156 -3.27 19.46 0.54
N ASN A 157 -2.35 19.05 1.41
CA ASN A 157 -1.53 17.84 1.24
C ASN A 157 -1.05 17.31 2.60
N SER A 158 -0.20 16.28 2.59
CA SER A 158 0.27 15.57 3.79
C SER A 158 1.14 16.42 4.74
N ILE A 159 1.60 17.60 4.29
CA ILE A 159 2.52 18.48 5.02
C ILE A 159 1.91 19.88 5.22
N ASP A 160 1.17 20.39 4.25
CA ASP A 160 0.56 21.72 4.25
C ASP A 160 -0.91 21.64 4.75
N PRO A 161 -1.18 22.12 5.98
CA PRO A 161 -2.50 22.10 6.59
C PRO A 161 -3.46 23.18 6.07
N ALA A 162 -3.05 23.94 5.05
CA ALA A 162 -3.95 24.85 4.36
C ALA A 162 -5.21 24.12 3.82
N THR A 163 -6.26 24.88 3.57
CA THR A 163 -7.53 24.38 3.04
C THR A 163 -7.32 23.57 1.76
N GLY A 164 -7.76 22.31 1.79
CA GLY A 164 -7.69 21.39 0.68
C GLY A 164 -8.93 21.38 -0.21
N GLY A 165 -9.00 20.35 -1.06
CA GLY A 165 -9.99 20.26 -2.13
C GLY A 165 -11.34 19.62 -1.75
N TYR A 166 -11.48 19.04 -0.56
CA TYR A 166 -12.62 18.20 -0.21
C TYR A 166 -13.30 18.63 1.08
N ARG A 167 -14.62 18.45 1.14
CA ARG A 167 -15.46 18.70 2.32
C ARG A 167 -16.31 17.48 2.67
N TYR A 168 -16.57 17.32 3.96
CA TYR A 168 -17.51 16.35 4.50
C TYR A 168 -18.52 17.06 5.40
N GLU A 169 -19.79 16.92 5.04
CA GLU A 169 -20.85 17.82 5.48
C GLU A 169 -22.20 17.07 5.54
N LEU A 170 -23.15 17.62 6.29
CA LEU A 170 -24.52 17.12 6.34
C LEU A 170 -25.32 17.61 5.13
N ASP A 171 -26.22 16.78 4.61
CA ASP A 171 -27.06 17.11 3.46
C ASP A 171 -28.23 18.02 3.84
N HIS A 172 -28.33 19.16 3.18
CA HIS A 172 -29.36 20.18 3.41
C HIS A 172 -30.69 19.85 2.72
N SER A 173 -30.72 18.90 1.77
CA SER A 173 -31.87 18.60 0.91
C SER A 173 -33.05 17.91 1.62
N GLY A 174 -33.00 17.80 2.95
CA GLY A 174 -34.05 17.23 3.80
C GLY A 174 -33.80 15.78 4.20
N VAL A 175 -32.97 15.04 3.46
CA VAL A 175 -32.56 13.68 3.83
C VAL A 175 -31.55 13.71 4.98
N ASN A 176 -31.73 12.85 5.98
CA ASN A 176 -30.81 12.74 7.11
C ASN A 176 -29.58 11.92 6.72
N GLN A 177 -28.68 12.53 5.96
CA GLN A 177 -27.45 11.90 5.48
C GLN A 177 -26.28 12.87 5.49
N LEU A 178 -25.07 12.34 5.56
CA LEU A 178 -23.81 13.04 5.31
C LEU A 178 -23.36 12.78 3.86
N PHE A 179 -22.61 13.72 3.28
CA PHE A 179 -22.03 13.58 1.95
C PHE A 179 -20.58 14.07 1.91
N VAL A 180 -19.81 13.54 0.96
CA VAL A 180 -18.48 14.03 0.63
C VAL A 180 -18.50 14.62 -0.77
N GLY A 181 -17.92 15.81 -0.91
CA GLY A 181 -17.85 16.52 -2.17
C GLY A 181 -16.58 17.36 -2.30
N PRO A 182 -16.24 17.78 -3.53
CA PRO A 182 -15.24 18.82 -3.74
C PRO A 182 -15.70 20.13 -3.10
N LEU A 183 -14.74 20.95 -2.67
CA LEU A 183 -15.00 22.30 -2.17
C LEU A 183 -15.36 23.27 -3.32
N SER A 184 -14.82 23.00 -4.52
CA SER A 184 -15.02 23.81 -5.73
C SER A 184 -16.33 23.57 -6.46
N SER A 185 -17.10 22.54 -6.10
CA SER A 185 -18.36 22.18 -6.75
C SER A 185 -19.44 21.84 -5.73
N SER A 186 -20.70 22.02 -6.13
CA SER A 186 -21.88 21.68 -5.32
C SER A 186 -22.25 20.20 -5.41
N ALA A 187 -21.75 19.46 -6.40
CA ALA A 187 -22.13 18.07 -6.64
C ALA A 187 -21.30 17.09 -5.79
N PRO A 188 -21.91 16.36 -4.85
CA PRO A 188 -21.21 15.32 -4.09
C PRO A 188 -20.85 14.12 -4.96
N TYR A 189 -19.77 13.42 -4.60
CA TYR A 189 -19.41 12.14 -5.23
C TYR A 189 -19.75 10.94 -4.38
N TRP A 190 -20.08 11.16 -3.11
CA TRP A 190 -20.44 10.10 -2.19
C TRP A 190 -21.44 10.57 -1.15
N TYR A 191 -22.35 9.68 -0.77
CA TYR A 191 -23.32 9.86 0.29
C TYR A 191 -23.22 8.70 1.27
N SER A 192 -23.42 9.00 2.55
CA SER A 192 -23.51 8.00 3.61
C SER A 192 -24.81 7.20 3.57
N GLY A 193 -25.81 7.67 2.80
CA GLY A 193 -27.17 7.15 2.82
C GLY A 193 -27.94 7.66 4.04
N PRO A 194 -29.27 7.47 4.06
CA PRO A 194 -30.11 7.93 5.16
C PRO A 194 -29.71 7.32 6.52
N TRP A 195 -29.92 8.09 7.57
CA TRP A 195 -29.80 7.65 8.95
C TRP A 195 -30.97 6.74 9.33
N ASN A 196 -30.69 5.50 9.73
CA ASN A 196 -31.71 4.50 10.05
C ASN A 196 -32.06 4.41 11.55
N GLY A 197 -31.60 5.35 12.36
CA GLY A 197 -31.75 5.34 13.82
C GLY A 197 -30.53 4.82 14.57
N LYS A 198 -29.63 4.08 13.89
CA LYS A 198 -28.43 3.50 14.51
C LYS A 198 -27.14 3.82 13.74
N TYR A 199 -27.19 3.79 12.42
CA TYR A 199 -26.07 4.10 11.54
C TYR A 199 -26.59 4.66 10.20
N PHE A 200 -25.68 5.10 9.33
CA PHE A 200 -26.02 5.51 7.96
C PHE A 200 -26.02 4.31 7.02
N ASP A 201 -27.03 4.14 6.17
CA ASP A 201 -27.28 2.91 5.43
C ASP A 201 -26.13 2.42 4.53
N LEU A 202 -25.34 3.33 3.95
CA LEU A 202 -24.18 2.98 3.12
C LEU A 202 -22.87 2.88 3.92
N VAL A 203 -22.95 2.95 5.25
CA VAL A 203 -21.83 2.78 6.19
C VAL A 203 -22.17 1.76 7.29
N PRO A 204 -22.48 0.49 6.93
CA PRO A 204 -22.85 -0.55 7.89
C PRO A 204 -21.74 -0.88 8.90
N GLU A 205 -20.49 -0.50 8.63
CA GLU A 205 -19.37 -0.61 9.57
C GLU A 205 -19.63 0.15 10.89
N MET A 206 -20.47 1.19 10.87
CA MET A 206 -20.90 1.94 12.05
C MET A 206 -21.89 1.18 12.94
N ALA A 207 -22.52 0.11 12.46
CA ALA A 207 -23.55 -0.63 13.22
C ALA A 207 -23.00 -1.33 14.48
N ARG A 208 -21.66 -1.50 14.55
CA ARG A 208 -20.94 -2.08 15.68
C ARG A 208 -20.63 -0.97 16.69
N ASP A 209 -21.54 -0.72 17.63
CA ASP A 209 -21.42 0.25 18.73
C ASP A 209 -20.36 -0.13 19.80
N ILE A 210 -19.25 -0.75 19.38
CA ILE A 210 -18.19 -1.26 20.24
C ILE A 210 -17.12 -0.19 20.49
N ILE A 211 -16.87 0.68 19.51
CA ILE A 211 -15.81 1.69 19.59
C ILE A 211 -16.40 3.04 20.01
N TRP A 212 -17.46 3.48 19.33
CA TRP A 212 -18.20 4.70 19.65
C TRP A 212 -19.71 4.47 19.49
N ARG A 213 -20.49 5.35 20.10
CA ARG A 213 -21.94 5.44 19.94
C ARG A 213 -22.26 6.64 19.07
N SER A 214 -23.04 6.41 18.04
CA SER A 214 -23.43 7.41 17.06
C SER A 214 -24.79 8.01 17.43
N LYS A 215 -24.97 9.31 17.26
CA LYS A 215 -26.24 10.00 17.48
C LYS A 215 -26.50 11.00 16.37
N PHE A 216 -27.69 10.93 15.79
CA PHE A 216 -28.20 11.94 14.88
C PHE A 216 -29.31 12.73 15.57
N VAL A 217 -29.28 14.04 15.44
CA VAL A 217 -30.27 14.95 16.00
C VAL A 217 -30.83 15.79 14.88
N ASP A 218 -32.14 15.80 14.71
CA ASP A 218 -32.86 16.76 13.88
C ASP A 218 -33.99 17.35 14.70
N MET A 219 -33.76 18.54 15.21
CA MET A 219 -34.72 19.33 15.98
C MET A 219 -34.99 20.66 15.27
N GLY A 220 -36.00 21.40 15.70
CA GLY A 220 -36.36 22.70 15.08
C GLY A 220 -35.22 23.73 15.07
N HIS A 221 -34.31 23.69 16.05
CA HIS A 221 -33.23 24.67 16.24
C HIS A 221 -31.83 24.16 15.86
N GLU A 222 -31.62 22.85 15.73
CA GLU A 222 -30.32 22.27 15.36
C GLU A 222 -30.50 20.96 14.59
N LYS A 223 -29.57 20.67 13.68
CA LYS A 223 -29.55 19.41 12.94
C LYS A 223 -28.11 18.97 12.74
N TYR A 224 -27.71 17.88 13.40
CA TYR A 224 -26.31 17.47 13.41
C TYR A 224 -26.14 15.97 13.69
N TYR A 225 -24.97 15.48 13.28
CA TYR A 225 -24.42 14.18 13.65
C TYR A 225 -23.35 14.36 14.72
N THR A 226 -23.31 13.46 15.70
CA THR A 226 -22.28 13.39 16.74
C THR A 226 -21.96 11.96 17.12
N TYR A 227 -20.81 11.74 17.73
CA TYR A 227 -20.43 10.44 18.27
C TYR A 227 -19.69 10.57 19.59
N SER A 228 -19.88 9.60 20.48
CA SER A 228 -19.20 9.55 21.78
C SER A 228 -18.45 8.23 21.94
N LEU A 229 -17.28 8.24 22.55
CA LEU A 229 -16.48 7.04 22.76
C LEU A 229 -17.11 6.13 23.82
N VAL A 230 -17.19 4.82 23.54
CA VAL A 230 -17.70 3.84 24.52
C VAL A 230 -16.73 3.68 25.69
N GLN A 231 -15.44 3.73 25.40
CA GLN A 231 -14.37 3.62 26.40
C GLN A 231 -13.51 4.89 26.35
N ALA A 232 -13.49 5.65 27.46
CA ALA A 232 -12.80 6.94 27.53
C ALA A 232 -11.30 6.89 27.21
N LYS A 233 -10.64 5.73 27.43
CA LYS A 233 -9.20 5.53 27.14
C LYS A 233 -8.90 5.30 25.66
N ARG A 234 -9.88 4.91 24.83
CA ARG A 234 -9.62 4.67 23.41
C ARG A 234 -9.39 5.98 22.67
N ILE A 235 -8.42 5.99 21.77
CA ILE A 235 -8.15 7.13 20.90
C ILE A 235 -8.60 6.78 19.48
N THR A 236 -9.46 7.63 18.92
CA THR A 236 -9.96 7.50 17.55
C THR A 236 -9.67 8.78 16.79
N ARG A 237 -9.44 8.66 15.48
CA ARG A 237 -9.28 9.78 14.56
C ARG A 237 -10.25 9.61 13.40
N HIS A 238 -11.26 10.46 13.31
CA HIS A 238 -12.18 10.54 12.18
C HIS A 238 -11.75 11.74 11.35
N VAL A 239 -11.32 11.52 10.11
CA VAL A 239 -10.67 12.55 9.30
C VAL A 239 -11.16 12.49 7.86
N ILE A 240 -11.34 13.64 7.21
CA ILE A 240 -11.35 13.71 5.74
C ILE A 240 -9.90 13.86 5.25
N ASP A 241 -9.38 12.78 4.72
CA ASP A 241 -8.00 12.66 4.26
C ASP A 241 -7.75 13.51 3.01
N VAL A 242 -6.49 13.85 2.73
CA VAL A 242 -6.10 14.63 1.54
C VAL A 242 -6.43 13.92 0.22
N SER A 243 -6.61 12.59 0.27
CA SER A 243 -7.16 11.80 -0.84
C SER A 243 -8.65 12.01 -1.10
N GLY A 244 -9.36 12.75 -0.24
CA GLY A 244 -10.81 12.96 -0.26
C GLY A 244 -11.62 11.84 0.40
N GLN A 245 -10.99 10.75 0.86
CA GLN A 245 -11.69 9.73 1.63
C GLN A 245 -11.93 10.17 3.07
N VAL A 246 -13.12 9.90 3.60
CA VAL A 246 -13.36 9.89 5.05
C VAL A 246 -12.75 8.62 5.61
N ARG A 247 -11.78 8.76 6.51
CA ARG A 247 -11.06 7.64 7.13
C ARG A 247 -11.26 7.68 8.64
N VAL A 248 -11.51 6.49 9.19
CA VAL A 248 -11.63 6.31 10.64
C VAL A 248 -10.53 5.39 11.13
N PHE A 249 -9.76 5.88 12.09
CA PHE A 249 -8.67 5.14 12.71
C PHE A 249 -8.89 4.97 14.21
N VAL A 250 -8.35 3.88 14.75
CA VAL A 250 -8.21 3.66 16.19
C VAL A 250 -6.73 3.45 16.53
N TRP A 251 -6.26 4.10 17.58
CA TRP A 251 -4.89 3.91 18.05
C TRP A 251 -4.76 2.54 18.75
N SER A 252 -3.79 1.74 18.31
CA SER A 252 -3.49 0.45 18.92
C SER A 252 -2.23 0.56 19.78
N GLU A 253 -2.40 0.49 21.09
CA GLU A 253 -1.27 0.49 22.04
C GLU A 253 -0.33 -0.71 21.82
N ARG A 254 -0.85 -1.83 21.32
CA ARG A 254 -0.06 -3.04 21.07
C ARG A 254 0.92 -2.86 19.91
N SER A 255 0.49 -2.19 18.84
CA SER A 255 1.30 -1.97 17.65
C SER A 255 1.96 -0.59 17.61
N GLN A 256 1.60 0.30 18.54
CA GLN A 256 2.00 1.72 18.53
C GLN A 256 1.71 2.37 17.16
N ASP A 257 0.56 2.04 16.57
CA ASP A 257 0.18 2.55 15.26
C ASP A 257 -1.34 2.70 15.07
N TRP A 258 -1.72 3.55 14.12
CA TRP A 258 -3.10 3.78 13.75
C TRP A 258 -3.66 2.63 12.93
N GLN A 259 -4.66 1.93 13.48
CA GLN A 259 -5.39 0.88 12.78
C GLN A 259 -6.60 1.50 12.09
N LYS A 260 -6.68 1.35 10.76
CA LYS A 260 -7.83 1.80 9.98
C LYS A 260 -9.03 0.92 10.28
N VAL A 261 -10.13 1.52 10.74
CA VAL A 261 -11.41 0.84 10.97
C VAL A 261 -12.16 0.72 9.65
N PHE A 262 -12.34 1.84 8.95
CA PHE A 262 -12.92 1.88 7.61
C PHE A 262 -12.51 3.16 6.87
N ALA A 263 -12.76 3.18 5.57
CA ALA A 263 -12.65 4.36 4.71
C ALA A 263 -13.84 4.42 3.75
N GLN A 264 -14.32 5.63 3.47
CA GLN A 264 -15.41 5.88 2.53
C GLN A 264 -15.07 7.04 1.57
N PRO A 265 -15.39 6.94 0.27
CA PRO A 265 -15.79 5.72 -0.44
C PRO A 265 -14.78 4.58 -0.28
N ARG A 266 -15.22 3.32 -0.39
CA ARG A 266 -14.32 2.16 -0.21
C ARG A 266 -13.20 2.12 -1.25
N SER A 267 -13.53 2.35 -2.53
CA SER A 267 -12.53 2.46 -3.59
C SER A 267 -12.00 3.90 -3.65
N PRO A 268 -10.69 4.10 -3.56
CA PRO A 268 -10.09 5.42 -3.73
C PRO A 268 -10.44 6.07 -5.08
N CYS A 269 -10.57 5.27 -6.16
CA CYS A 269 -10.94 5.78 -7.48
C CYS A 269 -12.40 6.27 -7.60
N ASP A 270 -13.26 6.01 -6.61
CA ASP A 270 -14.61 6.60 -6.55
C ASP A 270 -14.59 8.07 -6.08
N VAL A 271 -13.46 8.52 -5.52
CA VAL A 271 -13.29 9.92 -5.11
C VAL A 271 -13.13 10.81 -6.33
N TYR A 272 -13.94 11.87 -6.40
CA TYR A 272 -13.87 12.84 -7.48
C TYR A 272 -12.53 13.55 -7.51
N SER A 273 -11.89 13.56 -8.68
CA SER A 273 -10.61 14.21 -8.96
C SER A 273 -9.45 13.75 -8.09
N VAL A 274 -9.54 12.53 -7.52
CA VAL A 274 -8.43 11.92 -6.75
C VAL A 274 -7.16 11.81 -7.59
N CYS A 275 -7.33 11.52 -8.87
CA CYS A 275 -6.30 11.67 -9.88
C CYS A 275 -6.66 12.88 -10.74
N GLY A 276 -5.72 13.80 -10.91
CA GLY A 276 -5.91 15.03 -11.67
C GLY A 276 -6.11 14.80 -13.18
N PRO A 277 -6.19 15.87 -13.98
CA PRO A 277 -6.50 15.80 -15.40
C PRO A 277 -5.65 14.78 -16.19
N TYR A 278 -6.27 14.12 -17.15
CA TYR A 278 -5.62 13.21 -18.11
C TYR A 278 -4.86 12.03 -17.48
N THR A 279 -5.38 11.55 -16.35
CA THR A 279 -4.89 10.36 -15.66
C THR A 279 -5.93 9.24 -15.66
N ILE A 280 -5.45 8.00 -15.47
CA ILE A 280 -6.28 6.82 -15.24
C ILE A 280 -6.00 6.32 -13.83
N CYS A 281 -7.05 6.17 -13.03
CA CYS A 281 -6.99 5.64 -11.67
C CYS A 281 -7.09 4.10 -11.65
N ASN A 282 -6.26 3.43 -10.87
CA ASN A 282 -6.28 1.97 -10.67
C ASN A 282 -6.33 1.62 -9.18
N ASP A 283 -7.27 0.75 -8.80
CA ASP A 283 -7.54 0.33 -7.42
C ASP A 283 -6.67 -0.83 -6.91
N ASN A 284 -5.93 -1.51 -7.77
CA ASN A 284 -5.25 -2.76 -7.42
C ASN A 284 -3.94 -2.55 -6.62
N VAL A 285 -4.04 -2.26 -5.31
CA VAL A 285 -3.01 -2.46 -4.25
C VAL A 285 -2.22 -1.22 -3.79
N ALA A 286 -2.26 -0.11 -4.52
CA ALA A 286 -1.96 1.24 -4.01
C ALA A 286 -2.58 2.20 -5.01
N LEU A 287 -3.27 3.26 -4.57
CA LEU A 287 -3.90 4.24 -5.47
C LEU A 287 -2.86 4.72 -6.51
N ASN A 288 -2.97 4.18 -7.73
CA ASN A 288 -2.02 4.45 -8.80
C ASN A 288 -2.73 5.27 -9.87
N CYS A 289 -2.50 6.58 -9.84
CA CYS A 289 -2.82 7.45 -10.96
C CYS A 289 -1.72 7.29 -12.01
N ASN A 290 -2.09 6.99 -13.25
CA ASN A 290 -1.14 6.90 -14.36
C ASN A 290 -1.51 7.93 -15.43
N CYS A 291 -0.54 8.68 -15.96
CA CYS A 291 -0.79 9.53 -17.11
C CYS A 291 -1.25 8.69 -18.30
N MET A 292 -2.22 9.20 -19.05
CA MET A 292 -2.60 8.62 -20.32
C MET A 292 -1.43 8.66 -21.32
N LYS A 293 -1.48 7.78 -22.32
CA LYS A 293 -0.49 7.79 -23.41
C LYS A 293 -0.55 9.14 -24.13
N GLY A 294 0.62 9.73 -24.42
CA GLY A 294 0.73 11.08 -24.97
C GLY A 294 0.80 12.21 -23.93
N PHE A 295 0.74 11.90 -22.63
CA PHE A 295 0.79 12.87 -21.54
C PHE A 295 1.98 12.64 -20.59
N THR A 296 2.33 13.67 -19.83
CA THR A 296 3.41 13.72 -18.82
C THR A 296 2.95 14.39 -17.55
N ILE A 297 3.54 14.02 -16.42
CA ILE A 297 3.23 14.59 -15.11
C ILE A 297 3.46 16.11 -15.15
N THR A 298 2.45 16.89 -14.71
CA THR A 298 2.51 18.36 -14.72
C THR A 298 3.50 18.89 -13.69
N SER A 299 3.47 18.37 -12.46
CA SER A 299 4.35 18.74 -11.36
C SER A 299 4.98 17.50 -10.75
N PRO A 300 6.21 17.12 -11.15
CA PRO A 300 6.90 15.97 -10.58
C PRO A 300 7.13 16.08 -9.07
N LYS A 301 7.34 17.30 -8.55
CA LYS A 301 7.55 17.56 -7.12
C LYS A 301 6.32 17.21 -6.28
N ASP A 302 5.14 17.66 -6.73
CA ASP A 302 3.89 17.32 -6.05
C ASP A 302 3.59 15.82 -6.19
N TRP A 303 3.95 15.25 -7.36
CA TRP A 303 3.80 13.83 -7.61
C TRP A 303 4.67 12.94 -6.69
N GLU A 304 5.85 13.40 -6.27
CA GLU A 304 6.67 12.69 -5.27
C GLU A 304 6.06 12.73 -3.86
N LEU A 305 5.24 13.73 -3.56
CA LEU A 305 4.57 13.92 -2.27
C LEU A 305 3.18 13.26 -2.19
N GLU A 306 2.88 12.36 -3.12
CA GLU A 306 1.56 11.71 -3.29
C GLU A 306 0.41 12.67 -3.63
N ASP A 307 0.71 13.94 -3.95
CA ASP A 307 -0.27 14.86 -4.51
C ASP A 307 -0.43 14.57 -6.01
N ARG A 308 -1.66 14.24 -6.39
CA ARG A 308 -2.04 13.85 -7.76
C ARG A 308 -2.94 14.88 -8.42
N THR A 309 -3.26 15.98 -7.73
CA THR A 309 -4.25 16.96 -8.17
C THR A 309 -3.87 17.66 -9.48
N GLY A 310 -2.57 17.92 -9.68
CA GLY A 310 -2.04 18.54 -10.91
C GLY A 310 -2.09 17.67 -12.16
N GLY A 311 -2.38 16.36 -12.02
CA GLY A 311 -2.56 15.45 -13.14
C GLY A 311 -1.40 15.42 -14.14
N CYS A 312 -1.76 15.35 -15.43
CA CYS A 312 -0.80 15.27 -16.52
C CYS A 312 -1.13 16.27 -17.63
N SER A 313 -0.11 16.78 -18.30
CA SER A 313 -0.21 17.67 -19.46
C SER A 313 0.20 16.95 -20.74
N ARG A 314 -0.29 17.45 -21.89
CA ARG A 314 0.06 16.89 -23.21
C ARG A 314 1.55 17.05 -23.47
N LYS A 315 2.19 16.00 -23.99
CA LYS A 315 3.59 16.06 -24.46
C LYS A 315 3.71 16.95 -25.70
N THR A 316 2.76 16.80 -26.62
CA THR A 316 2.71 17.52 -27.88
C THR A 316 1.36 18.21 -28.01
N LEU A 317 1.37 19.47 -28.43
CA LEU A 317 0.15 20.24 -28.68
C LEU A 317 -0.65 19.64 -29.84
N LEU A 318 -1.96 19.81 -29.78
CA LEU A 318 -2.88 19.43 -30.84
C LEU A 318 -2.75 20.37 -32.03
N ASP A 319 -2.87 19.82 -33.22
CA ASP A 319 -2.86 20.53 -34.50
C ASP A 319 -4.30 20.68 -35.00
N CYS A 320 -5.07 21.50 -34.29
CA CYS A 320 -6.48 21.73 -34.60
C CYS A 320 -6.68 22.93 -35.54
N ILE A 321 -7.74 22.86 -36.34
CA ILE A 321 -8.13 23.89 -37.29
C ILE A 321 -8.74 25.08 -36.53
N SER A 322 -7.89 25.96 -35.99
CA SER A 322 -8.31 27.26 -35.44
C SER A 322 -8.01 28.37 -36.45
N ASN A 323 -8.90 28.51 -37.44
CA ASN A 323 -8.99 29.65 -38.37
C ASN A 323 -7.67 30.33 -38.76
N LYS A 324 -7.04 29.83 -39.85
CA LYS A 324 -6.40 30.59 -40.98
C LYS A 324 -5.12 29.99 -41.60
N SER A 325 -4.66 28.78 -41.24
CA SER A 325 -3.50 28.17 -41.95
C SER A 325 -3.57 26.67 -42.25
N THR A 326 -4.47 25.91 -41.63
CA THR A 326 -4.56 24.45 -41.80
C THR A 326 -5.93 24.07 -42.34
N THR A 327 -5.98 23.39 -43.50
CA THR A 327 -7.23 22.91 -44.12
C THR A 327 -7.70 21.57 -43.56
N HIS A 328 -6.82 20.83 -42.88
CA HIS A 328 -7.10 19.56 -42.23
C HIS A 328 -6.30 19.45 -40.93
N THR A 329 -6.94 18.95 -39.85
CA THR A 329 -6.24 18.58 -38.61
C THR A 329 -5.48 17.28 -38.83
N THR A 330 -4.25 17.21 -38.33
CA THR A 330 -3.48 15.95 -38.29
C THR A 330 -3.73 15.17 -37.00
N ASP A 331 -4.54 15.70 -36.08
CA ASP A 331 -4.91 15.00 -34.85
C ASP A 331 -5.66 13.71 -35.17
N ASN A 332 -5.44 12.71 -34.32
CA ASN A 332 -6.14 11.44 -34.44
C ASN A 332 -6.38 10.86 -33.04
N PHE A 333 -7.05 9.72 -32.97
CA PHE A 333 -7.49 9.15 -31.71
C PHE A 333 -6.73 7.90 -31.32
N TYR A 334 -6.38 7.82 -30.04
CA TYR A 334 -5.81 6.64 -29.42
C TYR A 334 -6.88 5.92 -28.59
N PRO A 335 -7.18 4.63 -28.88
CA PRO A 335 -8.17 3.89 -28.11
C PRO A 335 -7.62 3.54 -26.72
N VAL A 336 -8.38 3.88 -25.69
CA VAL A 336 -8.14 3.53 -24.30
C VAL A 336 -9.26 2.57 -23.87
N PRO A 337 -9.05 1.24 -23.98
CA PRO A 337 -10.07 0.26 -23.64
C PRO A 337 -10.18 0.08 -22.13
N CYS A 338 -11.30 -0.53 -21.71
CA CYS A 338 -11.51 -1.00 -20.35
C CYS A 338 -11.50 0.12 -19.31
N VAL A 339 -12.19 1.22 -19.61
CA VAL A 339 -12.27 2.36 -18.70
C VAL A 339 -13.71 2.68 -18.31
N GLY A 340 -13.86 3.19 -17.09
CA GLY A 340 -15.05 3.95 -16.69
C GLY A 340 -14.98 5.33 -17.35
N LEU A 341 -16.03 5.68 -18.10
CA LEU A 341 -16.08 6.94 -18.83
C LEU A 341 -16.22 8.14 -17.89
N PRO A 342 -15.63 9.30 -18.23
CA PRO A 342 -15.82 10.53 -17.46
C PRO A 342 -17.30 10.95 -17.41
N ARG A 343 -17.69 11.64 -16.33
CA ARG A 343 -19.02 12.27 -16.23
C ARG A 343 -19.14 13.44 -17.23
N ASN A 344 -20.36 13.93 -17.42
CA ASN A 344 -20.67 15.14 -18.21
C ASN A 344 -20.32 15.07 -19.71
N ALA A 345 -20.49 13.91 -20.33
CA ALA A 345 -20.35 13.78 -21.78
C ALA A 345 -21.48 14.53 -22.51
N ALA A 346 -21.13 15.29 -23.55
CA ALA A 346 -22.10 15.81 -24.50
C ALA A 346 -22.57 14.68 -25.42
N LYS A 347 -23.88 14.42 -25.47
CA LYS A 347 -24.46 13.41 -26.37
C LYS A 347 -24.65 14.01 -27.76
N VAL A 348 -24.26 13.27 -28.79
CA VAL A 348 -24.44 13.67 -30.19
C VAL A 348 -25.34 12.65 -30.88
N GLU A 349 -26.64 12.92 -30.89
CA GLU A 349 -27.66 11.99 -31.42
C GLU A 349 -27.57 11.78 -32.93
N VAL A 350 -27.01 12.75 -33.66
CA VAL A 350 -26.86 12.70 -35.12
C VAL A 350 -25.81 11.69 -35.55
N ALA A 351 -24.79 11.46 -34.72
CA ALA A 351 -23.69 10.55 -35.03
C ALA A 351 -24.11 9.10 -34.76
N LYS A 352 -24.35 8.33 -35.82
CA LYS A 352 -24.81 6.93 -35.76
C LYS A 352 -23.70 5.92 -35.97
N SER A 353 -22.48 6.37 -36.23
CA SER A 353 -21.31 5.51 -36.39
C SER A 353 -20.10 6.02 -35.61
N LEU A 354 -19.16 5.12 -35.34
CA LEU A 354 -17.88 5.43 -34.69
C LEU A 354 -17.13 6.54 -35.45
N ASN A 355 -17.10 6.45 -36.79
CA ASN A 355 -16.41 7.41 -37.64
C ASN A 355 -17.09 8.79 -37.62
N GLU A 356 -18.43 8.84 -37.66
CA GLU A 356 -19.15 10.11 -37.52
C GLU A 356 -18.84 10.77 -36.17
N CYS A 357 -18.87 10.00 -35.07
CA CYS A 357 -18.54 10.51 -33.73
C CYS A 357 -17.12 11.09 -33.66
N ALA A 358 -16.15 10.42 -34.30
CA ALA A 358 -14.77 10.90 -34.42
C ALA A 358 -14.70 12.23 -35.21
N GLN A 359 -15.43 12.34 -36.33
CA GLN A 359 -15.43 13.56 -37.15
C GLN A 359 -16.06 14.76 -36.41
N PHE A 360 -17.17 14.54 -35.69
CA PHE A 360 -17.77 15.58 -34.84
C PHE A 360 -16.77 16.10 -33.80
N CYS A 361 -15.99 15.21 -33.19
CA CYS A 361 -14.94 15.61 -32.26
C CYS A 361 -13.78 16.36 -32.95
N LEU A 362 -13.28 15.88 -34.10
CA LEU A 362 -12.16 16.52 -34.81
C LEU A 362 -12.49 17.95 -35.25
N ASN A 363 -13.74 18.18 -35.67
CA ASN A 363 -14.25 19.49 -36.07
C ASN A 363 -14.40 20.49 -34.92
N ASN A 364 -14.26 20.06 -33.66
CA ASN A 364 -14.29 20.92 -32.49
C ASN A 364 -12.93 20.90 -31.77
N CYS A 365 -12.19 22.01 -31.77
CA CYS A 365 -10.86 22.08 -31.15
C CYS A 365 -10.86 21.91 -29.64
N SER A 366 -11.98 22.15 -28.97
CA SER A 366 -12.11 21.90 -27.53
C SER A 366 -12.38 20.43 -27.22
N CYS A 367 -12.70 19.60 -28.23
CA CYS A 367 -12.94 18.17 -28.02
C CYS A 367 -11.64 17.44 -27.67
N THR A 368 -11.65 16.71 -26.57
CA THR A 368 -10.49 15.98 -26.05
C THR A 368 -10.62 14.47 -26.16
N ALA A 369 -11.83 13.93 -26.13
CA ALA A 369 -12.09 12.51 -26.35
C ALA A 369 -13.54 12.26 -26.78
N TYR A 370 -13.79 11.08 -27.34
CA TYR A 370 -15.14 10.57 -27.57
C TYR A 370 -15.25 9.09 -27.19
N SER A 371 -16.48 8.60 -27.11
CA SER A 371 -16.81 7.18 -26.98
C SER A 371 -18.09 6.89 -27.75
N PHE A 372 -18.20 5.68 -28.28
CA PHE A 372 -19.36 5.23 -29.03
C PHE A 372 -19.78 3.85 -28.52
N SER A 373 -20.94 3.78 -27.90
CA SER A 373 -21.50 2.56 -27.31
C SER A 373 -23.01 2.52 -27.49
N ASN A 374 -23.56 1.33 -27.76
CA ASN A 374 -25.00 1.10 -27.96
C ASN A 374 -25.68 2.05 -28.97
N GLY A 375 -24.97 2.44 -30.03
CA GLY A 375 -25.48 3.37 -31.05
C GLY A 375 -25.49 4.84 -30.64
N GLY A 376 -24.95 5.19 -29.46
CA GLY A 376 -24.86 6.57 -28.96
C GLY A 376 -23.43 7.11 -28.99
N CYS A 377 -23.27 8.34 -29.50
CA CYS A 377 -22.01 9.09 -29.45
C CYS A 377 -21.94 9.99 -28.22
N SER A 378 -20.84 9.90 -27.48
CA SER A 378 -20.54 10.70 -26.29
C SER A 378 -19.22 11.44 -26.49
N ILE A 379 -19.21 12.76 -26.33
CA ILE A 379 -18.04 13.61 -26.58
C ILE A 379 -17.70 14.41 -25.33
N TRP A 380 -16.42 14.52 -25.02
CA TRP A 380 -15.91 15.34 -23.92
C TRP A 380 -15.10 16.52 -24.46
N HIS A 381 -15.26 17.65 -23.78
CA HIS A 381 -14.55 18.88 -24.04
C HIS A 381 -13.68 19.22 -22.83
N ASN A 382 -12.57 19.92 -23.08
CA ASN A 382 -11.61 20.33 -22.04
C ASN A 382 -11.00 19.12 -21.29
N GLU A 383 -10.56 19.34 -20.06
CA GLU A 383 -9.83 18.36 -19.26
C GLU A 383 -10.66 17.12 -18.92
N LEU A 384 -10.03 15.95 -19.09
CA LEU A 384 -10.64 14.68 -18.75
C LEU A 384 -10.27 14.30 -17.31
N LEU A 385 -11.29 14.05 -16.48
CA LEU A 385 -11.15 13.72 -15.06
C LEU A 385 -11.93 12.45 -14.73
N ASN A 386 -11.58 11.78 -13.63
CA ASN A 386 -12.29 10.62 -13.10
C ASN A 386 -12.37 9.41 -14.03
N ILE A 387 -11.32 9.17 -14.81
CA ILE A 387 -11.23 7.96 -15.63
C ILE A 387 -10.64 6.84 -14.77
N ARG A 388 -11.35 5.72 -14.70
CA ARG A 388 -10.98 4.55 -13.89
C ARG A 388 -10.65 3.38 -14.78
N GLN A 389 -9.56 2.67 -14.45
CA GLN A 389 -9.25 1.39 -15.08
C GLN A 389 -10.22 0.34 -14.56
N LEU A 390 -10.94 -0.31 -15.48
CA LEU A 390 -11.78 -1.46 -15.21
C LEU A 390 -11.11 -2.73 -15.73
N GLN A 391 -11.46 -3.87 -15.15
CA GLN A 391 -11.05 -5.17 -15.66
C GLN A 391 -11.97 -5.57 -16.81
N CYS A 392 -11.38 -5.85 -17.97
CA CYS A 392 -12.06 -6.61 -19.02
C CYS A 392 -11.53 -8.02 -18.97
N ASP A 393 -12.31 -8.95 -18.42
CA ASP A 393 -12.03 -10.35 -18.65
C ASP A 393 -12.52 -10.71 -20.06
N GLY A 394 -11.85 -11.62 -20.76
CA GLY A 394 -12.17 -12.00 -22.15
C GLY A 394 -13.54 -12.66 -22.35
N SER A 395 -14.42 -12.63 -21.34
CA SER A 395 -15.80 -13.10 -21.40
C SER A 395 -16.75 -11.93 -21.65
N THR A 396 -17.88 -12.21 -22.29
CA THR A 396 -18.83 -11.28 -22.92
C THR A 396 -19.50 -10.23 -22.03
N ASN A 397 -19.12 -10.08 -20.76
CA ASN A 397 -19.61 -9.05 -19.86
C ASN A 397 -18.46 -8.16 -19.35
N SER A 398 -17.83 -7.41 -20.27
CA SER A 398 -16.89 -6.36 -19.89
C SER A 398 -17.67 -5.12 -19.42
N ASN A 399 -17.56 -4.76 -18.14
CA ASN A 399 -18.14 -3.51 -17.60
C ASN A 399 -17.41 -2.24 -18.09
N GLY A 400 -16.28 -2.39 -18.80
CA GLY A 400 -15.46 -1.27 -19.28
C GLY A 400 -15.76 -0.88 -20.72
N GLU A 401 -15.82 0.43 -20.98
CA GLU A 401 -16.00 1.00 -22.31
C GLU A 401 -14.65 1.43 -22.92
N THR A 402 -14.66 1.78 -24.21
CA THR A 402 -13.49 2.35 -24.89
C THR A 402 -13.62 3.86 -25.01
N LEU A 403 -12.63 4.57 -24.48
CA LEU A 403 -12.48 6.01 -24.66
C LEU A 403 -11.46 6.28 -25.78
N TYR A 404 -11.84 7.03 -26.79
CA TYR A 404 -10.98 7.45 -27.88
C TYR A 404 -10.39 8.82 -27.58
N LEU A 405 -9.13 8.82 -27.12
CA LEU A 405 -8.41 10.02 -26.67
C LEU A 405 -7.77 10.75 -27.85
N ARG A 406 -8.06 12.04 -28.03
CA ARG A 406 -7.46 12.85 -29.10
C ARG A 406 -5.99 13.12 -28.78
N LEU A 407 -5.09 12.77 -29.70
CA LEU A 407 -3.64 13.00 -29.62
C LEU A 407 -3.12 13.60 -30.93
N SER A 408 -1.93 14.21 -30.87
CA SER A 408 -1.23 14.66 -32.07
C SER A 408 -0.78 13.46 -32.91
N ALA A 409 -0.71 13.63 -34.24
CA ALA A 409 -0.15 12.59 -35.12
C ALA A 409 1.27 12.16 -34.70
N LYS A 410 2.10 13.10 -34.22
CA LYS A 410 3.49 12.83 -33.79
C LYS A 410 3.52 11.84 -32.63
N ASP A 411 2.63 11.99 -31.64
CA ASP A 411 2.58 11.09 -30.50
C ASP A 411 2.10 9.69 -30.92
N ILE A 412 1.11 9.61 -31.82
CA ILE A 412 0.60 8.33 -32.32
C ILE A 412 1.68 7.58 -33.12
N GLN A 413 2.38 8.27 -34.03
CA GLN A 413 3.49 7.68 -34.78
C GLN A 413 4.64 7.22 -33.88
N SER A 414 4.96 8.00 -32.84
CA SER A 414 5.96 7.61 -31.84
C SER A 414 5.56 6.35 -31.08
N LEU A 415 4.28 6.22 -30.71
CA LEU A 415 3.74 5.03 -30.06
C LEU A 415 3.80 3.80 -30.97
N GLU A 416 3.42 3.95 -32.25
CA GLU A 416 3.51 2.87 -33.25
C GLU A 416 4.95 2.44 -33.53
N ASN A 417 5.87 3.39 -33.69
CA ASN A 417 7.29 3.11 -33.93
C ASN A 417 7.93 2.40 -32.74
N ASN A 418 7.60 2.80 -31.51
CA ASN A 418 8.04 2.10 -30.30
C ASN A 418 7.49 0.66 -30.26
N ARG A 419 6.22 0.45 -30.61
CA ARG A 419 5.62 -0.89 -30.69
C ARG A 419 6.32 -1.75 -31.75
N LYS A 420 6.55 -1.21 -32.95
CA LYS A 420 7.32 -1.89 -34.02
C LYS A 420 8.72 -2.25 -33.55
N ARG A 421 9.43 -1.34 -32.86
CA ARG A 421 10.77 -1.59 -32.30
C ARG A 421 10.77 -2.71 -31.27
N ILE A 422 9.79 -2.76 -30.37
CA ILE A 422 9.65 -3.84 -29.38
C ILE A 422 9.37 -5.17 -30.08
N VAL A 423 8.42 -5.21 -31.03
CA VAL A 423 8.10 -6.43 -31.78
C VAL A 423 9.31 -6.94 -32.57
N ILE A 424 10.04 -6.05 -33.24
CA ILE A 424 11.28 -6.40 -33.95
C ILE A 424 12.34 -6.91 -32.96
N GLY A 425 12.51 -6.24 -31.81
CA GLY A 425 13.47 -6.66 -30.78
C GLY A 425 13.16 -8.04 -30.17
N VAL A 426 11.89 -8.36 -29.95
CA VAL A 426 11.47 -9.70 -29.50
C VAL A 426 11.69 -10.74 -30.58
N ALA A 427 11.33 -10.44 -31.84
CA ALA A 427 11.51 -11.35 -32.97
C ALA A 427 13.01 -11.64 -33.24
N THR A 428 13.88 -10.63 -33.19
CA THR A 428 15.33 -10.81 -33.33
C THR A 428 15.93 -11.56 -32.15
N GLY A 429 15.47 -11.28 -30.93
CA GLY A 429 15.86 -12.04 -29.73
C GLY A 429 15.55 -13.53 -29.85
N ILE A 430 14.32 -13.87 -30.26
CA ILE A 430 13.90 -15.26 -30.51
C ILE A 430 14.75 -15.89 -31.63
N GLY A 431 15.02 -15.16 -32.71
CA GLY A 431 15.87 -15.62 -33.82
C GLY A 431 17.31 -15.93 -33.40
N ILE A 432 17.93 -15.05 -32.60
CA ILE A 432 19.29 -15.25 -32.09
C ILE A 432 19.34 -16.43 -31.11
N CYS A 433 18.35 -16.56 -30.22
CA CYS A 433 18.26 -17.72 -29.34
C CYS A 433 18.09 -19.02 -30.12
N ALA A 434 17.26 -19.04 -31.16
CA ALA A 434 17.05 -20.21 -32.01
C ALA A 434 18.31 -20.60 -32.81
N LEU A 435 19.01 -19.60 -33.39
CA LEU A 435 20.29 -19.82 -34.08
C LEU A 435 21.40 -20.27 -33.13
N GLY A 436 21.45 -19.70 -31.92
CA GLY A 436 22.36 -20.13 -30.87
C GLY A 436 22.08 -21.58 -30.43
N LEU A 437 20.80 -21.95 -30.30
CA LEU A 437 20.40 -23.34 -30.01
C LEU A 437 20.79 -24.28 -31.15
N PHE A 438 20.59 -23.86 -32.40
CA PHE A 438 20.96 -24.64 -33.58
C PHE A 438 22.46 -24.84 -33.70
N ALA A 439 23.26 -23.79 -33.48
CA ALA A 439 24.72 -23.87 -33.43
C ALA A 439 25.20 -24.76 -32.27
N LEU A 440 24.57 -24.68 -31.10
CA LEU A 440 24.85 -25.56 -29.96
C LEU A 440 24.54 -27.03 -30.31
N ILE A 441 23.42 -27.29 -30.99
CA ILE A 441 23.06 -28.63 -31.47
C ILE A 441 24.12 -29.15 -32.45
N LEU A 442 24.56 -28.33 -33.41
CA LEU A 442 25.62 -28.69 -34.36
C LEU A 442 26.96 -28.95 -33.66
N LEU A 443 27.33 -28.13 -32.67
CA LEU A 443 28.54 -28.34 -31.86
C LEU A 443 28.46 -29.64 -31.06
N VAL A 444 27.30 -29.96 -30.47
CA VAL A 444 27.07 -31.25 -29.80
C VAL A 444 27.15 -32.42 -30.79
N MET A 445 26.62 -32.26 -32.00
CA MET A 445 26.72 -33.31 -33.05
C MET A 445 28.17 -33.54 -33.48
N ILE A 446 28.94 -32.48 -33.72
CA ILE A 446 30.37 -32.57 -34.08
C ILE A 446 31.17 -33.17 -32.91
N TRP A 447 30.89 -32.75 -31.68
CA TRP A 447 31.54 -33.28 -30.48
C TRP A 447 31.19 -34.76 -30.23
N ARG A 448 29.95 -35.18 -30.50
CA ARG A 448 29.53 -36.60 -30.49
C ARG A 448 30.18 -37.41 -31.60
N ASN A 449 30.45 -36.81 -32.77
CA ASN A 449 31.10 -37.50 -33.87
C ASN A 449 32.61 -37.68 -33.63
N ASN A 450 33.28 -36.66 -33.07
CA ASN A 450 34.70 -36.75 -32.68
C ASN A 450 34.94 -37.62 -31.43
N ARG A 451 33.92 -37.87 -30.60
CA ARG A 451 33.97 -38.85 -29.50
C ARG A 451 33.65 -40.30 -29.92
N LYS A 452 33.43 -40.61 -31.20
CA LYS A 452 33.26 -42.00 -31.67
C LYS A 452 34.54 -42.85 -31.69
N SER A 453 35.68 -42.31 -31.23
CA SER A 453 36.92 -43.07 -31.01
C SER A 453 37.41 -42.98 -29.56
N SER A 454 36.54 -43.20 -28.57
CA SER A 454 36.84 -43.93 -27.32
C SER A 454 35.65 -43.86 -26.36
N GLY A 455 35.23 -45.01 -25.82
CA GLY A 455 34.44 -45.12 -24.58
C GLY A 455 32.92 -44.94 -24.70
N ARG A 456 32.20 -46.06 -24.82
CA ARG A 456 30.75 -46.17 -24.53
C ARG A 456 30.47 -45.85 -23.05
N ILE A 457 29.42 -45.07 -22.74
CA ILE A 457 28.41 -45.31 -21.68
C ILE A 457 27.31 -44.20 -21.69
N LEU A 458 26.05 -44.67 -21.61
CA LEU A 458 24.77 -44.01 -21.25
C LEU A 458 24.22 -42.83 -22.08
N ASN A 459 23.42 -43.15 -23.10
CA ASN A 459 22.25 -42.36 -23.50
C ASN A 459 21.03 -43.25 -23.27
N ASP A 460 20.32 -43.04 -22.16
CA ASP A 460 18.87 -43.22 -22.04
C ASP A 460 18.45 -42.97 -20.59
N ALA A 461 18.09 -41.72 -20.30
CA ALA A 461 17.16 -41.34 -19.24
C ALA A 461 16.71 -39.90 -19.51
N LEU A 462 15.47 -39.72 -19.99
CA LEU A 462 14.78 -38.44 -19.99
C LEU A 462 14.65 -37.93 -18.55
N GLY A 463 15.04 -36.68 -18.29
CA GLY A 463 14.70 -35.97 -17.06
C GLY A 463 14.17 -34.57 -17.39
N CYS A 464 12.85 -34.39 -17.33
CA CYS A 464 12.25 -33.07 -17.24
C CYS A 464 12.66 -32.42 -15.90
N ASN A 465 12.95 -31.12 -15.91
CA ASN A 465 13.16 -30.24 -14.74
C ASN A 465 14.53 -30.29 -14.00
N GLY A 466 15.59 -30.85 -14.58
CA GLY A 466 16.97 -30.62 -14.07
C GLY A 466 17.41 -31.50 -12.89
N ILE A 467 16.66 -32.55 -12.55
CA ILE A 467 17.04 -33.63 -11.62
C ILE A 467 17.54 -34.86 -12.38
N ILE A 468 18.59 -35.53 -11.88
CA ILE A 468 19.26 -36.65 -12.57
C ILE A 468 18.66 -38.00 -12.14
N ALA A 469 18.30 -38.85 -13.11
CA ALA A 469 17.95 -40.25 -12.84
C ALA A 469 19.23 -41.10 -12.78
N PHE A 470 19.56 -41.61 -11.59
CA PHE A 470 20.73 -42.46 -11.35
C PHE A 470 20.36 -43.95 -11.41
N ARG A 471 21.31 -44.76 -11.88
CA ARG A 471 21.19 -46.22 -11.73
C ARG A 471 21.54 -46.65 -10.31
N HIS A 472 20.94 -47.74 -9.83
CA HIS A 472 21.22 -48.25 -8.50
C HIS A 472 22.70 -48.62 -8.35
N THR A 473 23.31 -49.19 -9.40
CA THR A 473 24.74 -49.55 -9.41
C THR A 473 25.65 -48.34 -9.19
N ASP A 474 25.25 -47.18 -9.70
CA ASP A 474 26.04 -45.95 -9.59
C ASP A 474 25.99 -45.41 -8.17
N LEU A 475 24.80 -45.38 -7.56
CA LEU A 475 24.64 -44.97 -6.16
C LEU A 475 25.23 -45.99 -5.18
N HIS A 476 25.18 -47.28 -5.50
CA HIS A 476 25.82 -48.33 -4.69
C HIS A 476 27.35 -48.15 -4.66
N ARG A 477 27.96 -47.83 -5.81
CA ARG A 477 29.39 -47.51 -5.89
C ARG A 477 29.71 -46.19 -5.19
N ALA A 478 28.95 -45.13 -5.47
CA ALA A 478 29.18 -43.80 -4.91
C ALA A 478 29.13 -43.79 -3.38
N THR A 479 28.27 -44.61 -2.78
CA THR A 479 28.13 -44.75 -1.31
C THR A 479 29.02 -45.83 -0.71
N LYS A 480 29.93 -46.43 -1.49
CA LYS A 480 30.78 -47.55 -1.09
C LYS A 480 29.96 -48.65 -0.39
N ASN A 481 28.91 -49.11 -1.06
CA ASN A 481 27.93 -50.08 -0.55
C ASN A 481 27.15 -49.60 0.69
N PHE A 482 26.79 -48.32 0.73
CA PHE A 482 26.04 -47.70 1.85
C PHE A 482 26.74 -47.85 3.22
N THR A 483 28.06 -47.69 3.26
CA THR A 483 28.87 -47.91 4.48
C THR A 483 28.85 -46.75 5.46
N GLU A 484 28.96 -45.50 4.97
CA GLU A 484 28.97 -44.31 5.82
C GLU A 484 27.55 -43.77 6.01
N LYS A 485 26.95 -44.09 7.16
CA LYS A 485 25.59 -43.65 7.51
C LYS A 485 25.63 -42.27 8.18
N LEU A 486 24.91 -41.32 7.62
CA LEU A 486 24.77 -39.95 8.12
C LEU A 486 23.63 -39.81 9.13
N GLY A 487 22.55 -40.60 8.95
CA GLY A 487 21.38 -40.53 9.83
C GLY A 487 20.34 -41.60 9.53
N ARG A 488 19.36 -41.73 10.43
CA ARG A 488 18.16 -42.58 10.26
C ARG A 488 16.93 -41.79 10.68
N GLY A 489 15.96 -41.66 9.78
CA GLY A 489 14.64 -41.11 10.07
C GLY A 489 13.55 -42.18 10.11
N SER A 490 12.31 -41.77 10.32
CA SER A 490 11.09 -42.60 10.20
C SER A 490 10.93 -43.23 8.81
N PHE A 491 11.58 -42.64 7.83
CA PHE A 491 11.35 -42.85 6.41
C PHE A 491 12.49 -43.57 5.69
N GLY A 492 13.61 -43.80 6.37
CA GLY A 492 14.76 -44.44 5.76
C GLY A 492 16.09 -44.11 6.43
N SER A 493 17.16 -44.53 5.76
CA SER A 493 18.55 -44.24 6.16
C SER A 493 19.24 -43.35 5.14
N VAL A 494 20.01 -42.38 5.62
CA VAL A 494 20.78 -41.46 4.77
C VAL A 494 22.26 -41.85 4.84
N PHE A 495 22.90 -41.94 3.68
CA PHE A 495 24.29 -42.35 3.53
C PHE A 495 25.08 -41.29 2.78
N LYS A 496 26.35 -41.12 3.12
CA LYS A 496 27.25 -40.26 2.35
C LYS A 496 27.69 -40.99 1.09
N GLY A 497 27.79 -40.25 0.00
CA GLY A 497 28.36 -40.76 -1.24
C GLY A 497 29.22 -39.72 -1.95
N LEU A 498 29.96 -40.20 -2.95
CA LEU A 498 30.83 -39.39 -3.78
C LEU A 498 30.58 -39.74 -5.26
N ILE A 499 30.07 -38.79 -6.03
CA ILE A 499 29.91 -38.94 -7.49
C ILE A 499 31.20 -38.49 -8.16
N ASN A 500 31.71 -39.28 -9.13
CA ASN A 500 32.94 -38.98 -9.88
C ASN A 500 34.13 -38.62 -8.99
N ASP A 501 34.24 -39.27 -7.82
CA ASP A 501 35.30 -39.07 -6.83
C ASP A 501 35.53 -37.62 -6.35
N SER A 502 34.57 -36.72 -6.55
CA SER A 502 34.73 -35.29 -6.25
C SER A 502 33.48 -34.60 -5.69
N VAL A 503 32.28 -35.02 -6.09
CA VAL A 503 31.03 -34.37 -5.65
C VAL A 503 30.42 -35.13 -4.49
N SER A 504 30.47 -34.54 -3.28
CA SER A 504 29.86 -35.12 -2.08
C SER A 504 28.33 -35.01 -2.14
N ILE A 505 27.66 -36.13 -1.92
CA ILE A 505 26.19 -36.25 -1.93
C ILE A 505 25.69 -36.96 -0.68
N ALA A 506 24.41 -36.73 -0.36
CA ALA A 506 23.67 -37.50 0.63
C ALA A 506 22.61 -38.36 -0.09
N VAL A 507 22.71 -39.68 0.03
CA VAL A 507 21.79 -40.64 -0.56
C VAL A 507 20.83 -41.15 0.50
N LYS A 508 19.57 -40.74 0.41
CA LYS A 508 18.48 -41.23 1.26
C LYS A 508 17.87 -42.47 0.64
N ARG A 509 18.01 -43.61 1.32
CA ARG A 509 17.35 -44.87 0.98
C ARG A 509 16.06 -44.98 1.76
N LEU A 510 14.94 -45.01 1.04
CA LEU A 510 13.62 -45.10 1.64
C LEU A 510 13.29 -46.55 1.99
N ASP A 511 12.79 -46.78 3.20
CA ASP A 511 12.43 -48.11 3.70
C ASP A 511 10.89 -48.30 3.62
N GLY A 512 10.43 -49.52 3.29
CA GLY A 512 9.00 -49.87 3.23
C GLY A 512 8.32 -49.64 1.87
N ALA A 513 7.67 -50.67 1.32
CA ALA A 513 7.16 -50.68 -0.07
C ALA A 513 6.04 -49.65 -0.34
N TYR A 514 5.15 -49.40 0.62
CA TYR A 514 4.01 -48.48 0.43
C TYR A 514 4.30 -47.07 0.92
N GLN A 515 4.89 -46.93 2.12
CA GLN A 515 5.19 -45.64 2.72
C GLN A 515 6.37 -44.93 2.05
N GLY A 516 7.42 -45.68 1.69
CA GLY A 516 8.56 -45.16 0.94
C GLY A 516 8.21 -44.70 -0.47
N GLU A 517 7.28 -45.38 -1.16
CA GLU A 517 6.81 -44.95 -2.49
C GLU A 517 6.05 -43.62 -2.45
N LYS A 518 5.16 -43.44 -1.46
CA LYS A 518 4.41 -42.18 -1.29
C LYS A 518 5.33 -41.00 -1.05
N GLN A 519 6.29 -41.16 -0.16
CA GLN A 519 7.27 -40.11 0.14
C GLN A 519 8.20 -39.84 -1.04
N PHE A 520 8.64 -40.89 -1.74
CA PHE A 520 9.43 -40.74 -2.96
C PHE A 520 8.70 -39.84 -3.98
N ARG A 521 7.42 -40.10 -4.22
CA ARG A 521 6.61 -39.30 -5.15
C ARG A 521 6.42 -37.87 -4.66
N ALA A 522 6.18 -37.67 -3.36
CA ALA A 522 6.04 -36.34 -2.76
C ALA A 522 7.32 -35.51 -2.91
N GLU A 523 8.48 -36.06 -2.53
CA GLU A 523 9.77 -35.35 -2.61
C GLU A 523 10.17 -35.06 -4.06
N VAL A 524 9.97 -36.00 -5.00
CA VAL A 524 10.29 -35.79 -6.43
C VAL A 524 9.34 -34.78 -7.09
N SER A 525 8.04 -34.82 -6.79
CA SER A 525 7.04 -33.95 -7.44
C SER A 525 7.05 -32.53 -6.86
N SER A 526 7.32 -32.38 -5.56
CA SER A 526 7.33 -31.06 -4.90
C SER A 526 8.71 -30.41 -4.96
N ILE A 527 9.77 -31.07 -4.49
CA ILE A 527 11.11 -30.46 -4.35
C ILE A 527 11.90 -30.54 -5.66
N GLY A 528 11.63 -31.54 -6.51
CA GLY A 528 12.34 -31.72 -7.77
C GLY A 528 12.26 -30.52 -8.74
N ALA A 529 11.28 -29.63 -8.56
CA ALA A 529 11.11 -28.41 -9.37
C ALA A 529 11.46 -27.11 -8.62
N VAL A 530 11.93 -27.21 -7.38
CA VAL A 530 12.08 -26.08 -6.46
C VAL A 530 13.55 -25.84 -6.14
N GLN A 531 14.02 -24.59 -6.29
CA GLN A 531 15.40 -24.22 -6.02
C GLN A 531 15.46 -22.89 -5.24
N HIS A 532 15.95 -22.95 -4.02
CA HIS A 532 16.12 -21.78 -3.16
C HIS A 532 17.34 -21.93 -2.25
N ILE A 533 17.96 -20.81 -1.88
CA ILE A 533 19.19 -20.80 -1.07
C ILE A 533 19.00 -21.46 0.30
N ASN A 534 17.80 -21.37 0.87
CA ASN A 534 17.43 -21.95 2.17
C ASN A 534 16.67 -23.28 2.10
N LEU A 535 16.71 -23.99 0.96
CA LEU A 535 16.17 -25.33 0.82
C LEU A 535 17.30 -26.28 0.39
N VAL A 536 17.26 -27.53 0.85
CA VAL A 536 18.19 -28.56 0.39
C VAL A 536 17.84 -28.96 -1.04
N LYS A 537 18.82 -28.90 -1.94
CA LYS A 537 18.64 -29.25 -3.34
C LYS A 537 18.56 -30.76 -3.55
N LEU A 538 17.46 -31.23 -4.15
CA LEU A 538 17.38 -32.57 -4.72
C LEU A 538 18.21 -32.60 -6.02
N VAL A 539 19.30 -33.36 -6.02
CA VAL A 539 20.21 -33.55 -7.16
C VAL A 539 19.63 -34.57 -8.14
N GLY A 540 18.96 -35.58 -7.62
CA GLY A 540 18.40 -36.64 -8.45
C GLY A 540 17.77 -37.77 -7.64
N PHE A 541 17.46 -38.86 -8.32
CA PHE A 541 16.79 -40.01 -7.72
C PHE A 541 17.18 -41.31 -8.44
N CYS A 542 16.92 -42.45 -7.80
CA CYS A 542 16.93 -43.77 -8.42
C CYS A 542 15.59 -44.46 -8.19
N CYS A 543 14.99 -44.94 -9.28
CA CYS A 543 13.72 -45.67 -9.30
C CYS A 543 13.91 -46.97 -10.10
N GLU A 544 14.46 -48.00 -9.46
CA GLU A 544 14.70 -49.31 -10.08
C GLU A 544 13.96 -50.41 -9.31
N GLY A 545 13.00 -51.07 -9.95
CA GLY A 545 12.18 -52.09 -9.30
C GLY A 545 11.44 -51.54 -8.08
N SER A 546 11.65 -52.13 -6.90
CA SER A 546 11.13 -51.64 -5.61
C SER A 546 12.07 -50.67 -4.88
N ARG A 547 13.23 -50.36 -5.46
CA ARG A 547 14.24 -49.51 -4.82
C ARG A 547 13.93 -48.04 -5.09
N ARG A 548 13.87 -47.25 -4.03
CA ARG A 548 13.67 -45.80 -4.06
C ARG A 548 14.79 -45.11 -3.31
N LEU A 549 15.59 -44.35 -4.04
CA LEU A 549 16.68 -43.55 -3.48
C LEU A 549 16.53 -42.10 -3.92
N LEU A 550 16.76 -41.17 -3.01
CA LEU A 550 16.81 -39.73 -3.28
C LEU A 550 18.24 -39.24 -3.05
N VAL A 551 18.72 -38.38 -3.93
CA VAL A 551 20.09 -37.87 -3.92
C VAL A 551 20.05 -36.38 -3.67
N TYR A 552 20.60 -35.95 -2.54
CA TYR A 552 20.67 -34.57 -2.10
C TYR A 552 22.11 -34.06 -2.12
N GLU A 553 22.27 -32.74 -2.16
CA GLU A 553 23.54 -32.11 -1.82
C GLU A 553 23.96 -32.45 -0.38
N TYR A 554 25.27 -32.68 -0.16
CA TYR A 554 25.80 -33.02 1.15
C TYR A 554 25.91 -31.79 2.06
N MET A 555 25.45 -31.92 3.30
CA MET A 555 25.49 -30.87 4.33
C MET A 555 26.56 -31.19 5.38
N PRO A 556 27.73 -30.52 5.35
CA PRO A 556 28.87 -30.90 6.18
C PRO A 556 28.71 -30.58 7.66
N ASN A 557 27.88 -29.59 8.00
CA ASN A 557 27.65 -29.17 9.39
C ASN A 557 26.41 -29.85 10.00
N LEU A 558 25.88 -30.92 9.40
CA LEU A 558 24.78 -31.73 9.94
C LEU A 558 23.51 -30.91 10.25
N SER A 559 22.61 -31.47 11.06
CA SER A 559 21.33 -30.88 11.45
C SER A 559 21.46 -29.93 12.65
N LEU A 560 20.54 -28.97 12.75
CA LEU A 560 20.55 -27.93 13.77
C LEU A 560 20.37 -28.49 15.19
N ASP A 561 19.65 -29.61 15.36
CA ASP A 561 19.47 -30.26 16.67
C ASP A 561 20.82 -30.65 17.30
N VAL A 562 21.79 -31.08 16.50
CA VAL A 562 23.15 -31.41 16.96
C VAL A 562 23.77 -30.20 17.63
N HIS A 563 23.65 -29.01 17.02
CA HIS A 563 24.24 -27.77 17.52
C HIS A 563 23.47 -27.14 18.69
N LEU A 564 22.19 -27.48 18.85
CA LEU A 564 21.34 -26.93 19.91
C LEU A 564 21.30 -27.81 21.17
N PHE A 565 21.33 -29.13 21.01
CA PHE A 565 21.01 -30.08 22.08
C PHE A 565 22.14 -31.06 22.41
N GLN A 566 23.15 -31.23 21.55
CA GLN A 566 24.27 -32.15 21.84
C GLN A 566 25.47 -31.40 22.44
N ASN A 567 26.04 -31.96 23.51
CA ASN A 567 27.03 -31.31 24.39
C ASN A 567 28.45 -31.14 23.79
N ASN A 568 28.68 -31.55 22.54
CA ASN A 568 30.02 -31.67 21.94
C ASN A 568 30.28 -30.77 20.71
N SER A 569 29.37 -29.87 20.35
CA SER A 569 29.51 -29.00 19.17
C SER A 569 29.75 -27.53 19.50
N THR A 570 30.43 -26.83 18.61
CA THR A 570 30.68 -25.38 18.66
C THR A 570 29.38 -24.62 18.92
N MET A 571 29.26 -23.98 20.08
CA MET A 571 28.07 -23.21 20.44
C MET A 571 27.80 -22.12 19.41
N LEU A 572 26.62 -22.19 18.77
CA LEU A 572 26.16 -21.15 17.84
C LEU A 572 26.03 -19.83 18.59
N ASN A 573 26.78 -18.81 18.16
CA ASN A 573 26.68 -17.46 18.70
C ASN A 573 25.32 -16.82 18.34
N ARG A 574 24.96 -15.74 19.03
CA ARG A 574 23.65 -15.07 18.87
C ARG A 574 23.39 -14.63 17.43
N THR A 575 24.41 -14.15 16.73
CA THR A 575 24.31 -13.71 15.33
C THR A 575 24.00 -14.89 14.40
N ALA A 576 24.69 -16.02 14.56
CA ALA A 576 24.46 -17.23 13.78
C ALA A 576 23.04 -17.77 14.00
N ARG A 577 22.55 -17.80 15.24
CA ARG A 577 21.17 -18.21 15.56
C ARG A 577 20.13 -17.33 14.86
N TYR A 578 20.35 -16.01 14.84
CA TYR A 578 19.45 -15.09 14.14
C TYR A 578 19.46 -15.33 12.63
N GLN A 579 20.64 -15.51 12.01
CA GLN A 579 20.75 -15.80 10.58
C GLN A 579 20.10 -17.14 10.22
N ILE A 580 20.22 -18.15 11.09
CA ILE A 580 19.56 -19.44 10.94
C ILE A 580 18.03 -19.26 10.97
N ALA A 581 17.48 -18.58 11.98
CA ALA A 581 16.04 -18.34 12.07
C ALA A 581 15.50 -17.55 10.85
N LEU A 582 16.24 -16.52 10.43
CA LEU A 582 15.89 -15.71 9.27
C LEU A 582 15.92 -16.53 7.96
N GLY A 583 16.93 -17.36 7.78
CA GLY A 583 17.04 -18.23 6.60
C GLY A 583 15.92 -19.28 6.54
N VAL A 584 15.56 -19.89 7.68
CA VAL A 584 14.42 -20.80 7.75
C VAL A 584 13.11 -20.07 7.39
N ALA A 585 12.89 -18.87 7.92
CA ALA A 585 11.71 -18.07 7.59
C ALA A 585 11.64 -17.73 6.09
N ARG A 586 12.78 -17.37 5.47
CA ARG A 586 12.88 -17.11 4.03
C ARG A 586 12.56 -18.37 3.20
N GLY A 587 13.08 -19.53 3.60
CA GLY A 587 12.79 -20.80 2.94
C GLY A 587 11.30 -21.14 2.98
N LEU A 588 10.66 -20.95 4.13
CA LEU A 588 9.22 -21.19 4.30
C LEU A 588 8.34 -20.20 3.52
N ALA A 589 8.67 -18.90 3.56
CA ALA A 589 7.96 -17.88 2.79
C ALA A 589 8.01 -18.20 1.28
N TYR A 590 9.17 -18.63 0.79
CA TYR A 590 9.33 -19.03 -0.61
C TYR A 590 8.44 -20.23 -0.98
N LEU A 591 8.35 -21.24 -0.12
CA LEU A 591 7.48 -22.41 -0.35
C LEU A 591 5.98 -22.05 -0.35
N HIS A 592 5.56 -21.14 0.52
CA HIS A 592 4.15 -20.79 0.70
C HIS A 592 3.64 -19.77 -0.33
N GLU A 593 4.48 -18.80 -0.70
CA GLU A 593 4.03 -17.60 -1.43
C GLU A 593 4.65 -17.46 -2.82
N SER A 594 5.83 -18.04 -3.05
CA SER A 594 6.60 -17.82 -4.29
C SER A 594 6.64 -19.02 -5.24
N CYS A 595 6.26 -20.21 -4.77
CA CYS A 595 6.09 -21.39 -5.62
C CYS A 595 4.76 -21.29 -6.39
N ARG A 596 4.70 -21.88 -7.61
CA ARG A 596 3.50 -21.86 -8.46
C ARG A 596 2.27 -22.42 -7.73
N ASP A 597 2.49 -23.52 -7.02
CA ASP A 597 1.54 -24.11 -6.10
C ASP A 597 2.10 -23.91 -4.68
N CYS A 598 1.23 -23.58 -3.71
CA CYS A 598 1.63 -23.45 -2.31
C CYS A 598 2.08 -24.82 -1.78
N ILE A 599 3.35 -24.91 -1.34
CA ILE A 599 3.93 -26.15 -0.81
C ILE A 599 4.02 -26.04 0.71
N ILE A 600 3.28 -26.87 1.43
CA ILE A 600 3.34 -26.94 2.90
C ILE A 600 4.35 -28.02 3.31
N HIS A 601 5.31 -27.67 4.17
CA HIS A 601 6.40 -28.59 4.57
C HIS A 601 5.95 -29.72 5.52
N CYS A 602 4.96 -29.45 6.39
CA CYS A 602 4.37 -30.37 7.38
C CYS A 602 5.28 -30.95 8.49
N ASP A 603 6.62 -30.90 8.37
CA ASP A 603 7.54 -31.48 9.37
C ASP A 603 8.70 -30.53 9.74
N ILE A 604 8.40 -29.27 10.09
CA ILE A 604 9.44 -28.31 10.50
C ILE A 604 9.87 -28.57 11.94
N LYS A 605 11.13 -28.98 12.10
CA LYS A 605 11.79 -29.26 13.39
C LYS A 605 13.32 -29.13 13.25
N PRO A 606 14.09 -28.93 14.34
CA PRO A 606 15.54 -28.74 14.29
C PRO A 606 16.32 -29.84 13.55
N GLU A 607 15.86 -31.08 13.59
CA GLU A 607 16.45 -32.23 12.89
C GLU A 607 16.38 -32.10 11.37
N ASN A 608 15.38 -31.36 10.87
CA ASN A 608 15.11 -31.14 9.46
C ASN A 608 15.69 -29.82 8.94
N ILE A 609 16.43 -29.08 9.78
CA ILE A 609 17.18 -27.89 9.37
C ILE A 609 18.66 -28.27 9.28
N LEU A 610 19.16 -28.46 8.06
CA LEU A 610 20.57 -28.80 7.82
C LEU A 610 21.42 -27.54 7.61
N LEU A 611 22.70 -27.64 7.96
CA LEU A 611 23.65 -26.54 7.85
C LEU A 611 24.72 -26.84 6.80
N ASP A 612 24.88 -25.91 5.85
CA ASP A 612 25.95 -26.00 4.85
C ASP A 612 27.33 -25.63 5.45
N ALA A 613 28.38 -25.64 4.62
CA ALA A 613 29.75 -25.33 5.04
C ALA A 613 29.90 -23.93 5.69
N SER A 614 29.01 -22.99 5.39
CA SER A 614 29.00 -21.62 5.91
C SER A 614 27.99 -21.42 7.03
N PHE A 615 27.41 -22.49 7.58
CA PHE A 615 26.36 -22.46 8.60
C PHE A 615 25.06 -21.77 8.12
N LEU A 616 24.81 -21.71 6.80
CA LEU A 616 23.53 -21.27 6.29
C LEU A 616 22.49 -22.38 6.43
N PRO A 617 21.26 -22.07 6.87
CA PRO A 617 20.21 -23.07 7.06
C PRO A 617 19.57 -23.48 5.73
N LYS A 618 19.37 -24.79 5.59
CA LYS A 618 18.63 -25.40 4.49
C LYS A 618 17.60 -26.37 5.03
N ILE A 619 16.33 -26.11 4.70
CA ILE A 619 15.21 -26.96 5.10
C ILE A 619 15.25 -28.26 4.28
N ALA A 620 15.13 -29.39 4.97
CA ALA A 620 15.18 -30.75 4.43
C ALA A 620 14.00 -31.58 4.92
N ASP A 621 13.80 -32.75 4.30
CA ASP A 621 12.87 -33.81 4.75
C ASP A 621 11.41 -33.33 4.91
N PHE A 622 10.74 -33.13 3.77
CA PHE A 622 9.35 -32.69 3.74
C PHE A 622 8.43 -33.80 4.25
N GLY A 623 7.57 -33.44 5.19
CA GLY A 623 6.54 -34.33 5.72
C GLY A 623 5.40 -34.55 4.72
N MET A 624 4.64 -35.63 4.92
CA MET A 624 3.36 -35.87 4.25
C MET A 624 2.21 -35.19 4.97
#